data_AF-A0A9N8KK87-F1
#
_entry.id   AF-A0A9N8KK87-F1
#
_cell.length_a   1.000
_cell.length_b   1.000
_cell.length_c   1.000
_cell.angle_alpha   90.00
_cell.angle_beta   90.00
_cell.angle_gamma   90.00
#
_symmetry.space_group_name_H-M   'P 1'
#
loop_
_entity.id
_entity.type
_entity.pdbx_description
1 polymer ?
#
loop_
_entity_poly.entity_id
_entity_poly.type
_entity_poly.pdbx_seq_one_letter_code
_entity_poly.pdbx_strand_id
1 'polypeptide(L)'
;MTSLLQEIISVYPLLNPSQLTAAASNRVCNALALLQCVASHGETRGLFLGAHIPLFLYPFLNTTSKSRPFEYLRLTSLGVIGALVKNDSSEVINFLLTTEIIPLCLRIMETGSELSKTVAIFIVQKILLDDLGLQYICQTYERFYAVGTVLSNMVNQLVEQQTVRLLKHVVRCFLRDNARAREALRQCLPEPLRDATFSSVLRDDAATKRCLAQLLLALSDQVVDPSQQNQPTLLP
;
A
#
# COMPACT_ATOMS: atom_id res chain seq x y z
N MET A 1 -0.60 24.48 15.38
CA MET A 1 -0.98 23.06 15.52
C MET A 1 -2.31 22.87 16.23
N THR A 2 -2.54 23.45 17.41
CA THR A 2 -3.80 23.32 18.18
C THR A 2 -5.06 23.61 17.35
N SER A 3 -5.09 24.72 16.61
CA SER A 3 -6.25 25.07 15.77
C SER A 3 -6.52 24.04 14.66
N LEU A 4 -5.48 23.45 14.07
CA LEU A 4 -5.64 22.42 13.03
C LEU A 4 -6.19 21.11 13.60
N LEU A 5 -5.76 20.72 14.80
CA LEU A 5 -6.31 19.56 15.50
C LEU A 5 -7.77 19.80 15.91
N GLN A 6 -8.11 21.02 16.33
CA GLN A 6 -9.50 21.36 16.65
C GLN A 6 -10.41 21.22 15.43
N GLU A 7 -9.95 21.64 14.24
CA GLU A 7 -10.69 21.42 12.98
C GLU A 7 -10.94 19.93 12.72
N ILE A 8 -9.96 19.06 12.96
CA ILE A 8 -10.11 17.59 12.83
C ILE A 8 -11.13 17.05 13.83
N ILE A 9 -10.96 17.33 15.12
CA ILE A 9 -11.78 16.77 16.19
C ILE A 9 -13.23 17.24 16.08
N SER A 10 -13.46 18.46 15.59
CA SER A 10 -14.81 18.99 15.37
C SER A 10 -15.64 18.17 14.37
N VAL A 11 -14.99 17.39 13.51
CA VAL A 11 -15.63 16.55 12.50
C VAL A 11 -15.98 15.15 13.04
N TYR A 12 -15.37 14.69 14.13
CA TYR A 12 -15.60 13.33 14.66
C TYR A 12 -17.08 12.98 14.90
N PRO A 13 -17.91 13.86 15.48
CA PRO A 13 -19.33 13.57 15.67
C PRO A 13 -20.10 13.37 14.36
N LEU A 14 -19.59 13.89 13.23
CA LEU A 14 -20.22 13.80 11.90
C LEU A 14 -19.85 12.52 11.14
N LEU A 15 -18.90 11.73 11.66
CA LEU A 15 -18.46 10.49 11.02
C LEU A 15 -19.46 9.36 11.26
N ASN A 16 -20.03 9.30 12.47
CA ASN A 16 -21.00 8.28 12.87
C ASN A 16 -22.12 8.89 13.74
N PRO A 17 -23.37 8.97 13.23
CA PRO A 17 -23.82 8.57 11.89
C PRO A 17 -23.20 9.43 10.78
N SER A 18 -23.15 8.93 9.55
CA SER A 18 -22.45 9.58 8.42
C SER A 18 -23.12 10.88 7.92
N GLN A 19 -23.01 11.95 8.71
CA GLN A 19 -23.66 13.25 8.53
C GLN A 19 -22.72 14.34 7.97
N LEU A 20 -21.52 13.97 7.53
CA LEU A 20 -20.55 14.91 6.98
C LEU A 20 -21.06 15.63 5.73
N THR A 21 -21.21 16.95 5.81
CA THR A 21 -21.60 17.80 4.68
C THR A 21 -20.40 18.13 3.79
N ALA A 22 -20.67 18.54 2.54
CA ALA A 22 -19.61 18.98 1.62
C ALA A 22 -18.83 20.20 2.15
N ALA A 23 -19.50 21.16 2.79
CA ALA A 23 -18.86 22.34 3.37
C ALA A 23 -17.93 21.97 4.54
N ALA A 24 -18.39 21.09 5.44
CA ALA A 24 -17.58 20.62 6.56
C ALA A 24 -16.36 19.80 6.08
N SER A 25 -16.56 18.90 5.10
CA SER A 25 -15.48 18.15 4.46
C SER A 25 -14.44 19.06 3.82
N ASN A 26 -14.86 20.05 3.02
CA ASN A 26 -13.93 20.99 2.40
C ASN A 26 -13.12 21.78 3.44
N ARG A 27 -13.77 22.22 4.52
CA ARG A 27 -13.11 22.97 5.60
C ARG A 27 -12.02 22.14 6.29
N VAL A 28 -12.33 20.92 6.71
CA VAL A 28 -11.33 20.06 7.36
C VAL A 28 -10.25 19.60 6.39
N CYS A 29 -10.57 19.39 5.11
CA CYS A 29 -9.58 19.06 4.08
C CYS A 29 -8.56 20.19 3.87
N ASN A 30 -8.96 21.46 4.01
CA ASN A 30 -7.99 22.57 4.00
C ASN A 30 -7.03 22.49 5.19
N ALA A 31 -7.52 22.12 6.38
CA ALA A 31 -6.65 21.89 7.54
C ALA A 31 -5.72 20.68 7.32
N LEU A 32 -6.22 19.60 6.73
CA LEU A 32 -5.43 18.42 6.38
C LEU A 32 -4.33 18.74 5.35
N ALA A 33 -4.62 19.61 4.36
CA ALA A 33 -3.61 20.06 3.40
C ALA A 33 -2.46 20.82 4.09
N LEU A 34 -2.75 21.65 5.10
CA LEU A 34 -1.72 22.30 5.91
C LEU A 34 -0.92 21.28 6.72
N LEU A 35 -1.56 20.25 7.29
CA LEU A 35 -0.86 19.17 7.98
C LEU A 35 0.01 18.34 7.02
N GLN A 36 -0.40 18.18 5.77
CA GLN A 36 0.41 17.54 4.74
C GLN A 36 1.70 18.34 4.47
N CYS A 37 1.66 19.67 4.50
CA CYS A 37 2.86 20.52 4.41
C CYS A 37 3.80 20.31 5.61
N VAL A 38 3.25 20.20 6.82
CA VAL A 38 4.04 19.92 8.04
C VAL A 38 4.67 18.52 7.98
N ALA A 39 3.94 17.52 7.48
CA ALA A 39 4.43 16.16 7.31
C ALA A 39 5.53 16.05 6.23
N SER A 40 5.47 16.89 5.19
CA SER A 40 6.43 16.85 4.08
C SER A 40 7.75 17.59 4.40
N HIS A 41 7.73 18.58 5.30
CA HIS A 41 8.91 19.39 5.61
C HIS A 41 9.92 18.66 6.52
N GLY A 42 11.21 18.75 6.19
CA GLY A 42 12.29 17.98 6.84
C GLY A 42 12.44 18.26 8.33
N GLU A 43 12.29 19.51 8.76
CA GLU A 43 12.48 19.92 10.16
C GLU A 43 11.27 19.60 11.05
N THR A 44 10.07 19.55 10.48
CA THR A 44 8.84 19.39 11.28
C THR A 44 8.30 17.97 11.26
N ARG A 45 8.71 17.14 10.30
CA ARG A 45 8.22 15.76 10.17
C ARG A 45 8.45 14.91 11.41
N GLY A 46 9.65 14.95 11.99
CA GLY A 46 9.96 14.21 13.21
C GLY A 46 9.09 14.66 14.39
N LEU A 47 8.92 15.98 14.55
CA LEU A 47 8.04 16.54 15.59
C LEU A 47 6.57 16.15 15.36
N PHE A 48 6.12 16.14 14.11
CA PHE A 48 4.77 15.74 13.72
C PHE A 48 4.49 14.27 14.05
N LEU A 49 5.46 13.40 13.79
CA LEU A 49 5.41 11.98 14.13
C LEU A 49 5.45 11.76 15.64
N GLY A 50 6.40 12.41 16.34
CA GLY A 50 6.57 12.31 17.79
C GLY A 50 5.35 12.84 18.57
N ALA A 51 4.62 13.80 18.01
CA ALA A 51 3.35 14.29 18.57
C ALA A 51 2.15 13.36 18.29
N HIS A 52 2.35 12.22 17.59
CA HIS A 52 1.31 11.25 17.26
C HIS A 52 0.12 11.84 16.49
N ILE A 53 0.31 12.96 15.80
CA ILE A 53 -0.74 13.65 15.02
C ILE A 53 -1.37 12.75 13.94
N PRO A 54 -0.64 11.86 13.23
CA PRO A 54 -1.25 10.97 12.24
C PRO A 54 -2.43 10.14 12.78
N LEU A 55 -2.43 9.80 14.07
CA LEU A 55 -3.49 8.99 14.69
C LEU A 55 -4.86 9.69 14.67
N PHE A 56 -4.88 11.03 14.67
CA PHE A 56 -6.12 11.80 14.55
C PHE A 56 -6.78 11.63 13.17
N LEU A 57 -6.07 11.09 12.18
CA LEU A 57 -6.60 10.88 10.83
C LEU A 57 -7.21 9.49 10.65
N TYR A 58 -6.94 8.55 11.56
CA TYR A 58 -7.39 7.17 11.42
C TYR A 58 -8.92 7.03 11.50
N PRO A 59 -9.65 7.79 12.34
CA PRO A 59 -11.11 7.82 12.29
C PRO A 59 -11.64 8.18 10.90
N PHE A 60 -10.98 9.09 10.16
CA PHE A 60 -11.38 9.46 8.81
C PHE A 60 -11.14 8.32 7.81
N LEU A 61 -9.97 7.69 7.88
CA LEU A 61 -9.64 6.50 7.08
C LEU A 61 -10.52 5.29 7.41
N ASN A 62 -11.15 5.29 8.60
CA ASN A 62 -12.04 4.21 9.02
C ASN A 62 -13.47 4.30 8.46
N THR A 63 -13.83 5.44 7.88
CA THR A 63 -15.17 5.66 7.32
C THR A 63 -15.43 4.81 6.08
N THR A 64 -16.67 4.35 5.90
CA THR A 64 -17.08 3.48 4.78
C THR A 64 -18.09 4.13 3.83
N SER A 65 -18.65 5.29 4.20
CA SER A 65 -19.60 6.02 3.34
C SER A 65 -18.96 6.40 2.02
N LYS A 66 -19.62 6.05 0.90
CA LYS A 66 -19.18 6.34 -0.48
C LYS A 66 -19.60 7.72 -0.98
N SER A 67 -20.20 8.55 -0.14
CA SER A 67 -20.57 9.91 -0.52
C SER A 67 -19.33 10.77 -0.81
N ARG A 68 -19.46 11.73 -1.73
CA ARG A 68 -18.36 12.60 -2.15
C ARG A 68 -17.62 13.30 -0.99
N PRO A 69 -18.29 13.81 0.07
CA PRO A 69 -17.60 14.41 1.22
C PRO A 69 -16.66 13.43 1.95
N PHE A 70 -17.06 12.17 2.06
CA PHE A 70 -16.28 11.14 2.74
C PHE A 70 -15.14 10.59 1.88
N GLU A 71 -15.36 10.42 0.57
CA GLU A 71 -14.28 10.07 -0.37
C GLU A 71 -13.18 11.13 -0.38
N TYR A 72 -13.56 12.42 -0.41
CA TYR A 72 -12.62 13.52 -0.39
C TYR A 72 -11.85 13.60 0.95
N LEU A 73 -12.54 13.38 2.06
CA LEU A 73 -11.93 13.32 3.39
C LEU A 73 -10.88 12.20 3.49
N ARG A 74 -11.21 10.99 3.02
CA ARG A 74 -10.27 9.86 3.01
C ARG A 74 -9.06 10.13 2.11
N LEU A 75 -9.28 10.61 0.90
CA LEU A 75 -8.20 10.93 -0.04
C LEU A 75 -7.22 11.97 0.54
N THR A 76 -7.75 13.03 1.16
CA THR A 76 -6.91 14.08 1.75
C THR A 76 -6.15 13.58 2.97
N SER A 77 -6.79 12.76 3.81
CA SER A 77 -6.14 12.09 4.95
C SER A 77 -5.03 11.15 4.52
N LEU A 78 -5.26 10.34 3.48
CA LEU A 78 -4.21 9.51 2.85
C LEU A 78 -3.07 10.35 2.28
N GLY A 79 -3.35 11.56 1.77
CA GLY A 79 -2.33 12.49 1.30
C GLY A 79 -1.33 12.89 2.40
N VAL A 80 -1.79 13.08 3.63
CA VAL A 80 -0.92 13.36 4.79
C VAL A 80 -0.02 12.15 5.09
N ILE A 81 -0.59 10.94 5.16
CA ILE A 81 0.18 9.71 5.41
C ILE A 81 1.17 9.44 4.27
N GLY A 82 0.72 9.64 3.03
CA GLY A 82 1.55 9.53 1.82
C GLY A 82 2.75 10.48 1.83
N ALA A 83 2.60 11.69 2.38
CA ALA A 83 3.69 12.64 2.53
C ALA A 83 4.74 12.17 3.56
N LEU A 84 4.32 11.50 4.64
CA LEU A 84 5.23 10.96 5.65
C LEU A 84 6.13 9.87 5.06
N VAL A 85 5.54 8.89 4.37
CA VAL A 85 6.27 7.74 3.81
C VAL A 85 7.11 8.08 2.57
N LYS A 86 6.93 9.27 2.00
CA LYS A 86 7.63 9.67 0.77
C LYS A 86 9.16 9.75 0.92
N ASN A 87 9.64 9.99 2.14
CA ASN A 87 11.06 10.21 2.44
C ASN A 87 11.81 8.94 2.88
N ASP A 88 11.20 7.76 2.76
CA ASP A 88 11.86 6.47 3.02
C ASP A 88 12.48 6.37 4.42
N SER A 89 11.86 7.01 5.41
CA SER A 89 12.29 6.95 6.81
C SER A 89 11.74 5.70 7.49
N SER A 90 12.62 4.79 7.93
CA SER A 90 12.22 3.59 8.67
C SER A 90 11.56 3.91 10.02
N GLU A 91 11.82 5.07 10.63
CA GLU A 91 11.12 5.53 11.84
C GLU A 91 9.62 5.75 11.56
N VAL A 92 9.31 6.39 10.42
CA VAL A 92 7.92 6.55 9.96
C VAL A 92 7.27 5.19 9.70
N ILE A 93 7.97 4.27 9.04
CA ILE A 93 7.44 2.93 8.78
C ILE A 93 7.16 2.20 10.10
N ASN A 94 8.11 2.20 11.04
CA ASN A 94 7.94 1.57 12.35
C ASN A 94 6.71 2.13 13.10
N PHE A 95 6.55 3.46 13.13
CA PHE A 95 5.35 4.09 13.70
C PHE A 95 4.05 3.62 13.03
N LEU A 96 4.04 3.52 11.70
CA LEU A 96 2.86 3.10 10.95
C LEU A 96 2.51 1.62 11.18
N LEU A 97 3.51 0.76 11.38
CA LEU A 97 3.32 -0.65 11.71
C LEU A 97 2.74 -0.84 13.11
N THR A 98 3.21 -0.08 14.11
CA THR A 98 2.73 -0.18 15.49
C THR A 98 1.33 0.40 15.69
N THR A 99 0.83 1.15 14.71
CA THR A 99 -0.46 1.84 14.78
C THR A 99 -1.52 1.27 13.83
N GLU A 100 -1.25 0.15 13.16
CA GLU A 100 -2.22 -0.57 12.32
C GLU A 100 -2.68 0.21 11.06
N ILE A 101 -1.78 0.91 10.36
CA ILE A 101 -2.14 1.57 9.09
C ILE A 101 -2.50 0.57 7.97
N ILE A 102 -1.93 -0.64 8.01
CA ILE A 102 -2.03 -1.63 6.93
C ILE A 102 -3.49 -2.05 6.71
N PRO A 103 -4.25 -2.50 7.73
CA PRO A 103 -5.68 -2.82 7.56
C PRO A 103 -6.49 -1.68 6.95
N LEU A 104 -6.23 -0.43 7.36
CA LEU A 104 -6.92 0.75 6.82
C LEU A 104 -6.62 0.93 5.33
N CYS A 105 -5.35 0.80 4.93
CA CYS A 105 -4.95 0.92 3.52
C CYS A 105 -5.53 -0.23 2.68
N LEU A 106 -5.49 -1.46 3.17
CA LEU A 106 -6.02 -2.63 2.45
C LEU A 106 -7.52 -2.49 2.16
N ARG A 107 -8.32 -2.04 3.13
CA ARG A 107 -9.76 -1.80 2.90
C ARG A 107 -10.01 -0.71 1.84
N ILE A 108 -9.21 0.36 1.86
CA ILE A 108 -9.33 1.44 0.87
C ILE A 108 -8.87 0.97 -0.52
N MET A 109 -7.80 0.17 -0.60
CA MET A 109 -7.34 -0.47 -1.83
C MET A 109 -8.41 -1.36 -2.46
N GLU A 110 -9.23 -2.02 -1.65
CA GLU A 110 -10.30 -2.88 -2.13
C GLU A 110 -11.53 -2.07 -2.60
N THR A 111 -11.99 -1.11 -1.79
CA THR A 111 -13.34 -0.52 -1.95
C THR A 111 -13.38 0.99 -2.26
N GLY A 112 -12.26 1.70 -2.18
CA GLY A 112 -12.20 3.16 -2.35
C GLY A 112 -12.27 3.63 -3.81
N SER A 113 -12.34 4.95 -4.00
CA SER A 113 -12.15 5.58 -5.32
C SER A 113 -10.77 5.29 -5.91
N GLU A 114 -10.64 5.34 -7.24
CA GLU A 114 -9.36 5.09 -7.95
C GLU A 114 -8.19 5.92 -7.41
N LEU A 115 -8.44 7.21 -7.12
CA LEU A 115 -7.44 8.10 -6.53
C LEU A 115 -7.04 7.62 -5.12
N SER A 116 -8.01 7.26 -4.28
CA SER A 116 -7.75 6.76 -2.92
C SER A 116 -7.00 5.42 -2.96
N LYS A 117 -7.38 4.51 -3.87
CA LYS A 117 -6.67 3.25 -4.13
C LYS A 117 -5.22 3.51 -4.51
N THR A 118 -4.96 4.50 -5.37
CA THR A 118 -3.61 4.86 -5.82
C THR A 118 -2.73 5.34 -4.66
N VAL A 119 -3.26 6.19 -3.77
CA VAL A 119 -2.48 6.67 -2.61
C VAL A 119 -2.31 5.56 -1.57
N ALA A 120 -3.34 4.74 -1.32
CA ALA A 120 -3.28 3.65 -0.36
C ALA A 120 -2.26 2.57 -0.79
N ILE A 121 -2.27 2.15 -2.06
CA ILE A 121 -1.27 1.18 -2.54
C ILE A 121 0.14 1.79 -2.55
N PHE A 122 0.29 3.10 -2.81
CA PHE A 122 1.58 3.76 -2.68
C PHE A 122 2.13 3.70 -1.24
N ILE A 123 1.28 3.88 -0.23
CA ILE A 123 1.67 3.75 1.19
C ILE A 123 2.09 2.31 1.50
N VAL A 124 1.28 1.32 1.12
CA VAL A 124 1.61 -0.10 1.32
C VAL A 124 2.89 -0.49 0.59
N GLN A 125 3.09 0.03 -0.63
CA GLN A 125 4.32 -0.19 -1.38
C GLN A 125 5.54 0.38 -0.64
N LYS A 126 5.44 1.59 -0.06
CA LYS A 126 6.53 2.18 0.73
C LYS A 126 6.84 1.36 1.98
N ILE A 127 5.83 0.80 2.64
CA ILE A 127 6.02 -0.13 3.77
C ILE A 127 6.76 -1.40 3.30
N LEU A 128 6.35 -2.00 2.18
CA LEU A 128 7.03 -3.19 1.63
C LEU A 128 8.45 -2.90 1.11
N LEU A 129 8.76 -1.63 0.78
CA LEU A 129 10.10 -1.18 0.39
C LEU A 129 11.06 -1.02 1.59
N ASP A 130 10.56 -1.01 2.82
CA ASP A 130 11.36 -1.00 4.03
C ASP A 130 11.51 -2.43 4.60
N ASP A 131 12.68 -2.74 5.15
CA ASP A 131 12.99 -4.10 5.61
C ASP A 131 12.14 -4.49 6.84
N LEU A 132 11.88 -3.54 7.75
CA LEU A 132 10.99 -3.75 8.88
C LEU A 132 9.55 -4.01 8.42
N GLY A 133 9.08 -3.24 7.44
CA GLY A 133 7.74 -3.40 6.87
C GLY A 133 7.56 -4.73 6.14
N LEU A 134 8.55 -5.14 5.33
CA LEU A 134 8.52 -6.45 4.67
C LEU A 134 8.55 -7.59 5.70
N GLN A 135 9.42 -7.51 6.70
CA GLN A 135 9.50 -8.52 7.77
C GLN A 135 8.17 -8.61 8.53
N TYR A 136 7.53 -7.48 8.86
CA TYR A 136 6.25 -7.44 9.55
C TYR A 136 5.14 -8.15 8.76
N ILE A 137 5.04 -7.87 7.45
CA ILE A 137 4.01 -8.47 6.57
C ILE A 137 4.26 -9.97 6.39
N CYS A 138 5.52 -10.37 6.19
CA CYS A 138 5.90 -11.77 6.03
C CYS A 138 6.04 -12.54 7.36
N GLN A 139 5.78 -11.90 8.51
CA GLN A 139 5.95 -12.51 9.82
C GLN A 139 4.94 -13.64 10.07
N THR A 140 3.69 -13.44 9.64
CA THR A 140 2.61 -14.42 9.79
C THR A 140 1.93 -14.68 8.45
N TYR A 141 1.41 -15.90 8.30
CA TYR A 141 0.65 -16.27 7.11
C TYR A 141 -0.56 -15.37 6.91
N GLU A 142 -1.28 -15.03 7.99
CA GLU A 142 -2.47 -14.17 7.94
C GLU A 142 -2.18 -12.78 7.37
N ARG A 143 -1.10 -12.12 7.80
CA ARG A 143 -0.72 -10.79 7.30
C ARG A 143 -0.34 -10.84 5.83
N PHE A 144 0.48 -11.82 5.46
CA PHE A 144 0.89 -12.03 4.07
C PHE A 144 -0.33 -12.33 3.18
N TYR A 145 -1.22 -13.21 3.63
CA TYR A 145 -2.42 -13.60 2.90
C TYR A 145 -3.42 -12.43 2.74
N ALA A 146 -3.58 -11.58 3.76
CA ALA A 146 -4.42 -10.39 3.69
C ALA A 146 -3.93 -9.41 2.61
N VAL A 147 -2.63 -9.12 2.58
CA VAL A 147 -2.03 -8.26 1.55
C VAL A 147 -2.12 -8.91 0.17
N GLY A 148 -1.76 -10.20 0.06
CA GLY A 148 -1.78 -10.94 -1.20
C GLY A 148 -3.16 -11.01 -1.83
N THR A 149 -4.21 -11.30 -1.04
CA THR A 149 -5.59 -11.37 -1.52
C THR A 149 -6.07 -10.03 -2.09
N VAL A 150 -5.82 -8.92 -1.40
CA VAL A 150 -6.22 -7.59 -1.88
C VAL A 150 -5.47 -7.21 -3.16
N LEU A 151 -4.15 -7.47 -3.23
CA LEU A 151 -3.38 -7.24 -4.46
C LEU A 151 -3.90 -8.07 -5.62
N SER A 152 -4.22 -9.35 -5.39
CA SER A 152 -4.81 -10.22 -6.42
C SER A 152 -6.17 -9.72 -6.91
N ASN A 153 -7.05 -9.28 -5.99
CA ASN A 153 -8.32 -8.67 -6.35
C ASN A 153 -8.14 -7.40 -7.18
N MET A 154 -7.14 -6.58 -6.86
CA MET A 154 -6.80 -5.41 -7.66
C MET A 154 -6.32 -5.78 -9.07
N VAL A 155 -5.49 -6.81 -9.22
CA VAL A 155 -5.06 -7.31 -10.56
C VAL A 155 -6.27 -7.67 -11.41
N ASN A 156 -7.22 -8.42 -10.85
CA ASN A 156 -8.41 -8.84 -11.58
C ASN A 156 -9.26 -7.63 -12.04
N GLN A 157 -9.40 -6.61 -11.19
CA GLN A 157 -10.08 -5.36 -11.55
C GLN A 157 -9.33 -4.58 -12.66
N LEU A 158 -8.00 -4.66 -12.68
CA LEU A 158 -7.17 -3.95 -13.65
C LEU A 158 -7.24 -4.53 -15.06
N VAL A 159 -7.66 -5.79 -15.21
CA VAL A 159 -7.88 -6.41 -16.54
C VAL A 159 -8.91 -5.59 -17.33
N GLU A 160 -9.99 -5.17 -16.68
CA GLU A 160 -11.05 -4.36 -17.29
C GLU A 160 -10.69 -2.87 -17.33
N GLN A 161 -10.15 -2.33 -16.23
CA GLN A 161 -9.93 -0.88 -16.09
C GLN A 161 -8.68 -0.37 -16.81
N GLN A 162 -7.68 -1.22 -17.01
CA GLN A 162 -6.40 -0.90 -17.66
C GLN A 162 -5.65 0.31 -17.06
N THR A 163 -5.83 0.58 -15.76
CA THR A 163 -5.18 1.71 -15.07
C THR A 163 -3.69 1.43 -14.81
N VAL A 164 -2.81 1.94 -15.69
CA VAL A 164 -1.35 1.74 -15.63
C VAL A 164 -0.74 2.11 -14.27
N ARG A 165 -1.19 3.23 -13.67
CA ARG A 165 -0.63 3.73 -12.41
C ARG A 165 -0.79 2.74 -11.26
N LEU A 166 -1.97 2.13 -11.14
CA LEU A 166 -2.25 1.11 -10.13
C LEU A 166 -1.45 -0.16 -10.41
N LEU A 167 -1.44 -0.62 -11.67
CA LEU A 167 -0.69 -1.82 -12.07
C LEU A 167 0.80 -1.71 -11.70
N LYS A 168 1.42 -0.55 -11.95
CA LYS A 168 2.81 -0.28 -11.55
C LYS A 168 3.06 -0.47 -10.06
N HIS A 169 2.17 0.02 -9.21
CA HIS A 169 2.28 -0.17 -7.77
C HIS A 169 2.09 -1.64 -7.37
N VAL A 170 1.11 -2.33 -7.96
CA VAL A 170 0.85 -3.76 -7.70
C VAL A 170 2.05 -4.63 -8.05
N VAL A 171 2.61 -4.45 -9.25
CA VAL A 171 3.81 -5.20 -9.69
C VAL A 171 4.98 -4.97 -8.74
N ARG A 172 5.19 -3.74 -8.26
CA ARG A 172 6.25 -3.43 -7.30
C ARG A 172 6.03 -4.04 -5.92
N CYS A 173 4.78 -4.14 -5.46
CA CYS A 173 4.46 -4.84 -4.22
C CYS A 173 4.79 -6.33 -4.32
N PHE A 174 4.43 -6.98 -5.44
CA PHE A 174 4.76 -8.39 -5.67
C PHE A 174 6.24 -8.67 -5.88
N LEU A 175 6.97 -7.73 -6.50
CA LEU A 175 8.42 -7.86 -6.73
C LEU A 175 9.23 -7.88 -5.43
N ARG A 176 8.72 -7.34 -4.31
CA ARG A 176 9.49 -7.30 -3.07
C ARG A 176 9.65 -8.71 -2.51
N ASP A 177 10.90 -9.11 -2.44
CA ASP A 177 11.32 -10.48 -2.32
C ASP A 177 11.61 -10.84 -0.86
N ASN A 178 10.95 -11.89 -0.39
CA ASN A 178 11.30 -12.62 0.82
C ASN A 178 11.24 -14.10 0.42
N ALA A 179 12.26 -14.89 0.78
CA ALA A 179 12.32 -16.31 0.40
C ALA A 179 11.02 -17.08 0.72
N ARG A 180 10.37 -16.76 1.86
CA ARG A 180 9.06 -17.33 2.24
C ARG A 180 7.91 -16.81 1.39
N ALA A 181 7.87 -15.51 1.11
CA ALA A 181 6.85 -14.90 0.27
C ALA A 181 6.93 -15.44 -1.17
N ARG A 182 8.14 -15.65 -1.68
CA ARG A 182 8.39 -16.16 -3.03
C ARG A 182 7.75 -17.53 -3.25
N GLU A 183 7.89 -18.44 -2.29
CA GLU A 183 7.29 -19.76 -2.37
C GLU A 183 5.75 -19.70 -2.39
N ALA A 184 5.14 -18.86 -1.55
CA ALA A 184 3.70 -18.64 -1.58
C ALA A 184 3.25 -17.97 -2.89
N LEU A 185 3.98 -16.96 -3.38
CA LEU A 185 3.69 -16.27 -4.64
C LEU A 185 3.74 -17.20 -5.86
N ARG A 186 4.56 -18.25 -5.85
CA ARG A 186 4.53 -19.26 -6.92
C ARG A 186 3.18 -19.96 -7.03
N GLN A 187 2.42 -20.06 -5.94
CA GLN A 187 1.10 -20.70 -5.96
C GLN A 187 -0.04 -19.67 -6.12
N CYS A 188 0.14 -18.43 -5.65
CA CYS A 188 -0.95 -17.46 -5.60
C CYS A 188 -0.81 -16.23 -6.52
N LEU A 189 0.27 -16.08 -7.29
CA LEU A 189 0.40 -14.96 -8.23
C LEU A 189 -0.73 -15.02 -9.29
N PRO A 190 -1.51 -13.94 -9.47
CA PRO A 190 -2.61 -13.90 -10.44
C PRO A 190 -2.17 -14.22 -11.86
N GLU A 191 -2.98 -15.02 -12.57
CA GLU A 191 -2.77 -15.39 -13.97
C GLU A 191 -2.57 -14.19 -14.92
N PRO A 192 -3.31 -13.07 -14.80
CA PRO A 192 -3.11 -11.91 -15.67
C PRO A 192 -1.72 -11.26 -15.58
N LEU A 193 -0.95 -11.54 -14.52
CA LEU A 193 0.45 -11.09 -14.40
C LEU A 193 1.45 -12.09 -15.00
N ARG A 194 1.03 -13.34 -15.25
CA ARG A 194 1.86 -14.40 -15.83
C ARG A 194 1.72 -14.47 -17.34
N ASP A 195 0.57 -14.07 -17.87
CA ASP A 195 0.27 -14.11 -19.29
C ASP A 195 0.52 -12.75 -19.99
N ALA A 196 0.03 -12.62 -21.21
CA ALA A 196 0.18 -11.41 -22.02
C ALA A 196 -0.93 -10.36 -21.79
N THR A 197 -1.79 -10.50 -20.77
CA THR A 197 -2.98 -9.65 -20.53
C THR A 197 -2.62 -8.17 -20.46
N PHE A 198 -1.55 -7.81 -19.73
CA PHE A 198 -1.12 -6.41 -19.59
C PHE A 198 -0.09 -5.95 -20.64
N SER A 199 0.22 -6.74 -21.66
CA SER A 199 1.26 -6.43 -22.64
C SER A 199 1.01 -5.12 -23.41
N SER A 200 -0.24 -4.83 -23.75
CA SER A 200 -0.68 -3.59 -24.41
C SER A 200 -0.59 -2.39 -23.47
N VAL A 201 -1.14 -2.52 -22.27
CA VAL A 201 -1.17 -1.49 -21.21
C VAL A 201 0.23 -1.07 -20.79
N LEU A 202 1.17 -2.02 -20.77
CA LEU A 202 2.55 -1.77 -20.39
C LEU A 202 3.44 -1.34 -21.57
N ARG A 203 2.91 -1.14 -22.78
CA ARG A 203 3.71 -0.89 -24.00
C ARG A 203 4.77 0.20 -23.77
N ASP A 204 4.37 1.31 -23.18
CA ASP A 204 5.20 2.51 -22.98
C ASP A 204 5.79 2.62 -21.56
N ASP A 205 5.51 1.68 -20.65
CA ASP A 205 6.10 1.66 -19.29
C ASP A 205 7.21 0.59 -19.19
N ALA A 206 8.38 0.93 -19.73
CA ALA A 206 9.56 0.07 -19.70
C ALA A 206 10.06 -0.24 -18.28
N ALA A 207 9.76 0.60 -17.28
CA ALA A 207 10.15 0.33 -15.90
C ALA A 207 9.28 -0.78 -15.30
N THR A 208 7.96 -0.69 -15.45
CA THR A 208 7.02 -1.69 -14.93
C THR A 208 7.18 -3.04 -15.65
N LYS A 209 7.42 -3.03 -16.97
CA LYS A 209 7.77 -4.25 -17.72
C LYS A 209 9.00 -4.97 -17.15
N ARG A 210 10.08 -4.23 -16.87
CA ARG A 210 11.29 -4.81 -16.26
C ARG A 210 11.02 -5.39 -14.88
N CYS A 211 10.25 -4.68 -14.05
CA CYS A 211 9.86 -5.19 -12.73
C CYS A 211 9.03 -6.49 -12.84
N LEU A 212 8.10 -6.56 -13.79
CA LEU A 212 7.29 -7.76 -13.99
C LEU A 212 8.15 -8.93 -14.49
N ALA A 213 9.06 -8.69 -15.44
CA ALA A 213 9.98 -9.72 -15.91
C ALA A 213 10.90 -10.22 -14.78
N GLN A 214 11.43 -9.33 -13.94
CA GLN A 214 12.22 -9.70 -12.76
C GLN A 214 11.43 -10.54 -11.77
N LEU A 215 10.16 -10.20 -11.51
CA LEU A 215 9.27 -10.99 -10.66
C LEU A 215 9.10 -12.40 -11.22
N LEU A 216 8.78 -12.54 -12.51
CA LEU A 216 8.59 -13.85 -13.13
C LEU A 216 9.87 -14.69 -13.11
N LEU A 217 11.04 -14.08 -13.37
CA LEU A 217 12.34 -14.74 -13.28
C LEU A 217 12.64 -15.24 -11.86
N ALA A 218 12.42 -14.37 -10.85
CA ALA A 218 12.63 -14.73 -9.45
C ALA A 218 11.75 -15.92 -9.02
N LEU A 219 10.53 -16.02 -9.57
CA LEU A 219 9.63 -17.14 -9.31
C LEU A 219 10.02 -18.41 -10.08
N SER A 220 10.65 -18.30 -11.25
CA SER A 220 11.07 -19.44 -12.07
C SER A 220 12.37 -20.10 -11.62
N ASP A 221 13.27 -19.38 -10.94
CA ASP A 221 14.56 -19.96 -10.51
C ASP A 221 14.33 -21.13 -9.55
N GLN A 222 14.75 -22.30 -10.01
CA GLN A 222 14.66 -23.57 -9.32
C GLN A 222 15.58 -23.61 -8.09
N VAL A 223 15.07 -24.29 -7.07
CA VAL A 223 15.92 -25.07 -6.16
C VAL A 223 16.67 -26.06 -7.04
N VAL A 224 17.90 -25.73 -7.44
CA VAL A 224 18.87 -26.75 -7.83
C VAL A 224 19.20 -27.47 -6.54
N ASP A 225 18.59 -28.63 -6.34
CA ASP A 225 18.93 -29.55 -5.26
C ASP A 225 20.39 -29.99 -5.46
N PRO A 226 21.35 -29.66 -4.57
CA PRO A 226 22.73 -30.13 -4.71
C PRO A 226 22.89 -31.64 -4.44
N SER A 227 21.80 -32.36 -4.18
CA SER A 227 21.79 -33.69 -3.59
C SER A 227 21.73 -34.85 -4.59
N GLN A 228 21.71 -34.61 -5.91
CA GLN A 228 21.66 -35.68 -6.93
C GLN A 228 22.93 -35.88 -7.79
N GLN A 229 24.08 -35.28 -7.44
CA GLN A 229 25.30 -35.42 -8.25
C GLN A 229 26.37 -36.39 -7.73
N ASN A 230 26.13 -37.17 -6.67
CA ASN A 230 27.09 -38.18 -6.21
C ASN A 230 26.49 -39.58 -6.13
N GLN A 231 26.41 -40.25 -7.27
CA GLN A 231 26.46 -41.71 -7.34
C GLN A 231 27.56 -42.11 -8.35
N PRO A 232 28.74 -42.55 -7.90
CA PRO A 232 29.67 -43.21 -8.79
C PRO A 232 29.14 -44.62 -9.10
N THR A 233 28.83 -44.86 -10.36
CA THR A 233 28.65 -46.19 -10.95
C THR A 233 29.88 -47.06 -10.68
N LEU A 234 29.72 -48.04 -9.80
CA LEU A 234 30.60 -49.20 -9.67
C LEU A 234 29.80 -50.43 -10.10
N LEU A 235 30.19 -51.00 -11.23
CA LEU A 235 29.76 -52.28 -11.77
C LEU A 235 30.93 -52.85 -12.57
N PRO A 236 31.02 -54.18 -12.71
CA PRO A 236 31.24 -55.18 -11.67
C PRO A 236 32.67 -55.72 -11.69
#